data_AF-A0A7X8HMX5-F1
#
_entry.id   AF-A0A7X8HMX5-F1
#
_cell.length_a   1.000
_cell.length_b   1.000
_cell.length_c   1.000
_cell.angle_alpha   90.00
_cell.angle_beta   90.00
_cell.angle_gamma   90.00
#
_symmetry.space_group_name_H-M   'P 1'
#
loop_
_entity.id
_entity.type
_entity.pdbx_description
1 polymer ?
#
loop_
_entity_poly.entity_id
_entity_poly.type
_entity_poly.pdbx_seq_one_letter_code
_entity_poly.pdbx_strand_id
1 'polypeptide(L)'
;MSYKVRNITNSCHCSSGEELAKICNREILNSYPWLRLRWVRIHGHRWSYLFGNSNEICMNAKKIRLNEDYGIYIDNHESLDEQELGALIAALKRCFQ
;
A
#
# COMPACT_ATOMS: atom_id res chain seq x y z
N MET A 1 -0.62 -1.16 27.20
CA MET A 1 -0.51 -2.20 26.15
C MET A 1 -1.48 -1.86 25.03
N SER A 2 -0.97 -1.82 23.79
CA SER A 2 -1.49 -1.08 22.63
C SER A 2 -2.83 -1.57 22.07
N TYR A 3 -3.76 -0.64 21.86
CA TYR A 3 -5.05 -0.85 21.18
C TYR A 3 -4.97 -0.77 19.63
N LYS A 4 -3.78 -0.64 19.05
CA LYS A 4 -3.57 -0.15 17.67
C LYS A 4 -3.61 -1.19 16.53
N VAL A 5 -3.98 -2.45 16.76
CA VAL A 5 -3.79 -3.53 15.74
C VAL A 5 -5.07 -4.31 15.37
N ARG A 6 -6.25 -3.96 15.91
CA ARG A 6 -7.42 -4.85 15.82
C ARG A 6 -8.45 -4.60 14.71
N ASN A 7 -8.33 -3.54 13.90
CA ASN A 7 -9.42 -3.17 12.98
C ASN A 7 -9.18 -3.48 11.49
N ILE A 8 -8.17 -4.26 11.12
CA ILE A 8 -7.90 -4.56 9.71
C ILE A 8 -8.80 -5.70 9.15
N THR A 9 -9.54 -6.44 9.98
CA THR A 9 -10.10 -7.75 9.56
C THR A 9 -11.62 -7.87 9.46
N ASN A 10 -12.44 -6.81 9.54
CA ASN A 10 -13.89 -6.98 9.72
C ASN A 10 -14.82 -6.41 8.63
N SER A 11 -14.43 -6.48 7.36
CA SER A 11 -15.37 -6.26 6.25
C SER A 11 -15.09 -7.21 5.08
N CYS A 12 -15.36 -8.49 5.28
CA CYS A 12 -15.51 -9.45 4.19
C CYS A 12 -16.91 -9.29 3.58
N HIS A 13 -17.03 -8.44 2.56
CA HIS A 13 -18.20 -8.40 1.68
C HIS A 13 -17.71 -8.10 0.26
N CYS A 14 -17.24 -9.13 -0.46
CA CYS A 14 -16.86 -9.10 -1.89
C CYS A 14 -16.21 -7.79 -2.38
N SER A 15 -15.27 -7.22 -1.62
CA SER A 15 -14.61 -5.99 -2.02
C SER A 15 -13.62 -6.33 -3.14
N SER A 16 -13.76 -5.69 -4.30
CA SER A 16 -12.76 -5.83 -5.36
C SER A 16 -11.37 -5.48 -4.83
N GLY A 17 -10.29 -6.05 -5.39
CA GLY A 17 -8.93 -5.72 -4.93
C GLY A 17 -8.62 -4.22 -4.97
N GLU A 18 -9.30 -3.46 -5.84
CA GLU A 18 -9.23 -1.99 -5.87
C GLU A 18 -9.90 -1.32 -4.66
N GLU A 19 -10.99 -1.88 -4.16
CA GLU A 19 -11.67 -1.37 -2.97
C GLU A 19 -10.86 -1.66 -1.70
N LEU A 20 -10.28 -2.86 -1.61
CA LEU A 20 -9.30 -3.17 -0.57
C LEU A 20 -8.10 -2.21 -0.63
N ALA A 21 -7.57 -1.95 -1.82
CA ALA A 21 -6.49 -0.98 -2.01
C ALA A 21 -6.89 0.41 -1.52
N LYS A 22 -8.11 0.87 -1.79
CA LYS A 22 -8.61 2.17 -1.30
C LYS A 22 -8.73 2.21 0.22
N ILE A 23 -9.20 1.14 0.84
CA ILE A 23 -9.25 1.01 2.31
C ILE A 23 -7.84 1.10 2.87
N CYS A 24 -6.90 0.28 2.38
CA CYS A 24 -5.51 0.31 2.82
C CYS A 24 -4.87 1.69 2.62
N ASN A 25 -5.11 2.34 1.48
CA ASN A 25 -4.62 3.68 1.20
C ASN A 25 -5.05 4.69 2.26
N ARG A 26 -6.33 4.68 2.63
CA ARG A 26 -6.86 5.58 3.65
C ARG A 26 -6.21 5.32 5.00
N GLU A 27 -6.09 4.06 5.42
CA GLU A 27 -5.47 3.71 6.70
C GLU A 27 -3.98 4.08 6.75
N ILE A 28 -3.25 3.91 5.63
CA ILE A 28 -1.86 4.33 5.51
C ILE A 28 -1.76 5.84 5.65
N LEU A 29 -2.52 6.62 4.88
CA LEU A 29 -2.42 8.08 4.90
C LEU A 29 -2.94 8.69 6.22
N ASN A 30 -3.82 8.01 6.94
CA ASN A 30 -4.18 8.40 8.30
C ASN A 30 -3.03 8.22 9.29
N SER A 31 -2.21 7.19 9.10
CA SER A 31 -1.07 6.86 9.99
C SER A 31 0.20 7.61 9.59
N TYR A 32 0.40 7.81 8.29
CA TYR A 32 1.57 8.44 7.67
C TYR A 32 1.12 9.49 6.63
N PRO A 33 0.61 10.66 7.05
CA PRO A 33 0.08 11.67 6.13
C PRO A 33 1.12 12.22 5.13
N TRP A 34 2.41 12.15 5.49
CA TRP A 34 3.52 12.60 4.65
C TRP A 34 3.99 11.55 3.64
N LEU A 35 3.49 10.31 3.71
CA LEU A 35 3.91 9.25 2.81
C LEU A 35 3.32 9.49 1.42
N ARG A 36 4.19 9.46 0.40
CA ARG A 36 3.81 9.59 -1.01
C ARG A 36 3.79 8.21 -1.63
N LEU A 37 2.61 7.75 -1.98
CA LEU A 37 2.40 6.39 -2.46
C LEU A 37 1.46 6.34 -3.67
N ARG A 38 1.72 5.35 -4.53
CA ARG A 38 0.94 5.10 -5.76
C ARG A 38 0.61 3.63 -5.81
N TRP A 39 -0.68 3.32 -5.87
CA TRP A 39 -1.19 1.99 -6.14
C TRP A 39 -1.13 1.70 -7.61
N VAL A 40 -0.80 0.45 -7.92
CA VAL A 40 -0.73 -0.02 -9.29
C VAL A 40 -1.43 -1.34 -9.46
N ARG A 41 -1.93 -1.55 -10.68
CA ARG A 41 -2.35 -2.84 -11.18
C ARG A 41 -1.21 -3.48 -11.96
N ILE A 42 -1.03 -4.78 -11.76
CA ILE A 42 0.00 -5.58 -12.43
C ILE A 42 -0.67 -6.41 -13.51
N HIS A 43 -0.14 -6.31 -14.73
CA HIS A 43 -0.56 -7.09 -15.88
C HIS A 43 0.67 -7.82 -16.44
N GLY A 44 0.93 -9.03 -15.95
CA GLY A 44 2.16 -9.77 -16.21
C GLY A 44 3.37 -8.97 -15.71
N HIS A 45 4.16 -8.42 -16.64
CA HIS A 45 5.34 -7.60 -16.31
C HIS A 45 5.05 -6.09 -16.25
N ARG A 46 3.86 -5.65 -16.67
CA ARG A 46 3.49 -4.22 -16.73
C ARG A 46 2.87 -3.77 -15.42
N TRP A 47 3.30 -2.62 -14.93
CA TRP A 47 2.77 -1.98 -13.72
C TRP A 47 2.06 -0.70 -14.15
N SER A 48 0.73 -0.73 -14.11
CA SER A 48 -0.12 0.37 -14.54
C SER A 48 -0.61 1.15 -13.33
N TYR A 49 -0.49 2.47 -13.36
CA TYR A 49 -1.03 3.33 -12.31
C TYR A 49 -2.53 3.09 -12.11
N LEU A 50 -2.94 2.98 -10.84
CA LEU A 50 -4.34 2.82 -10.46
C LEU A 50 -4.86 4.09 -9.79
N PHE A 51 -4.29 4.46 -8.64
CA PHE A 51 -4.57 5.71 -7.92
C PHE A 51 -3.45 5.99 -6.90
N GLY A 52 -3.42 7.17 -6.28
CA GLY A 52 -2.45 7.51 -5.26
C GLY A 52 -2.51 8.99 -4.88
N ASN A 53 -1.63 9.40 -3.97
CA ASN A 53 -1.50 10.80 -3.54
C ASN A 53 -0.24 11.48 -4.10
N SER A 54 0.45 10.82 -5.04
CA SER A 54 1.63 11.36 -5.71
C SER A 54 1.40 11.47 -7.21
N ASN A 55 1.56 12.69 -7.73
CA ASN A 55 1.39 13.02 -9.15
C ASN A 55 2.73 13.01 -9.92
N GLU A 56 3.86 12.92 -9.21
CA GLU A 56 5.19 12.98 -9.81
C GLU A 56 5.78 11.59 -9.96
N ILE A 57 6.38 11.33 -11.11
CA ILE A 57 7.12 10.08 -11.34
C ILE A 57 8.47 10.21 -10.63
N CYS A 58 8.56 9.67 -9.41
CA CYS A 58 9.82 9.52 -8.71
C CYS A 58 10.63 8.35 -9.31
N MET A 59 11.86 8.62 -9.75
CA MET A 59 12.76 7.58 -10.28
C MET A 59 13.32 6.66 -9.20
N ASN A 60 13.35 7.11 -7.94
CA ASN A 60 13.86 6.36 -6.79
C ASN A 60 12.75 5.73 -5.94
N ALA A 61 11.55 5.57 -6.50
CA ALA A 61 10.43 5.00 -5.79
C ALA A 61 10.69 3.52 -5.45
N LYS A 62 10.39 3.12 -4.20
CA LYS A 62 10.47 1.72 -3.79
C LYS A 62 9.26 0.97 -4.32
N LYS A 63 9.53 0.01 -5.20
CA LYS A 63 8.55 -0.83 -5.87
C LYS A 63 8.28 -2.09 -5.06
N ILE A 64 7.03 -2.30 -4.64
CA ILE A 64 6.63 -3.42 -3.79
C ILE A 64 5.49 -4.19 -4.45
N ARG A 65 5.73 -5.48 -4.72
CA ARG A 65 4.69 -6.38 -5.23
C ARG A 65 3.90 -6.94 -4.05
N LEU A 66 2.58 -6.78 -4.09
CA LEU A 66 1.69 -7.31 -3.05
C LEU A 66 1.22 -8.71 -3.44
N ASN A 67 0.73 -8.87 -4.66
CA ASN A 67 0.36 -10.16 -5.25
C ASN A 67 0.53 -10.13 -6.78
N GLU A 68 -0.13 -11.04 -7.51
CA GLU A 68 -0.04 -11.13 -8.96
C GLU A 68 -0.67 -9.92 -9.69
N ASP A 69 -1.72 -9.33 -9.11
CA ASP A 69 -2.54 -8.28 -9.72
C ASP A 69 -2.28 -6.87 -9.17
N TYR A 70 -1.67 -6.73 -7.98
CA TYR A 70 -1.53 -5.46 -7.28
C TYR A 70 -0.13 -5.23 -6.72
N GLY A 71 0.25 -3.94 -6.71
CA GLY A 71 1.50 -3.47 -6.14
C GLY A 71 1.41 -2.00 -5.72
N ILE A 72 2.47 -1.52 -5.08
CA ILE A 72 2.62 -0.11 -4.72
C ILE A 72 4.01 0.42 -5.08
N TYR A 73 4.06 1.72 -5.35
CA TYR A 73 5.27 2.52 -5.31
C TYR A 73 5.22 3.43 -4.07
N ILE A 74 6.33 3.51 -3.34
CA ILE A 74 6.52 4.48 -2.26
C ILE A 74 7.64 5.42 -2.68
N ASP A 75 7.30 6.67 -2.96
CA ASP A 75 8.22 7.62 -3.59
C ASP A 75 9.27 8.15 -2.61
N ASN A 76 8.88 8.35 -1.35
CA ASN A 76 9.73 8.84 -0.26
C ASN A 76 9.93 7.76 0.81
N HIS A 77 10.24 6.54 0.41
CA HIS A 77 10.41 5.39 1.30
C HIS A 77 11.50 5.58 2.36
N GLU A 78 12.48 6.45 2.09
CA GLU A 78 13.52 6.89 3.02
C GLU A 78 13.01 7.69 4.21
N SER A 79 11.76 8.18 4.16
CA SER A 79 11.09 8.83 5.28
C SER A 79 10.53 7.86 6.32
N LEU A 80 10.56 6.56 6.04
CA LEU A 80 10.24 5.49 6.99
C LEU A 80 11.55 4.81 7.40
N ASP A 81 11.65 4.44 8.68
CA ASP A 81 12.72 3.54 9.09
C ASP A 81 12.50 2.12 8.51
N GLU A 82 13.56 1.30 8.54
CA GLU A 82 13.52 -0.03 7.94
C GLU A 82 12.51 -0.96 8.64
N GLN A 83 12.29 -0.79 9.94
CA GLN A 83 11.37 -1.60 10.73
C GLN A 83 9.92 -1.26 10.40
N GLU A 84 9.59 0.03 10.34
CA GLU A 84 8.27 0.54 9.96
C GLU A 84 7.92 0.15 8.53
N LEU A 85 8.87 0.33 7.60
CA LEU A 85 8.70 -0.05 6.21
C LEU A 85 8.46 -1.57 6.09
N GLY A 86 9.23 -2.38 6.81
CA GLY A 86 9.05 -3.83 6.85
C GLY A 86 7.68 -4.23 7.40
N ALA A 87 7.23 -3.61 8.48
CA ALA A 87 5.92 -3.86 9.09
C ALA A 87 4.77 -3.47 8.13
N LEU A 88 4.89 -2.32 7.46
CA LEU A 88 3.91 -1.87 6.47
C LEU A 88 3.80 -2.85 5.29
N ILE A 89 4.93 -3.27 4.72
CA ILE A 89 4.94 -4.24 3.61
C ILE A 89 4.31 -5.56 4.05
N ALA A 90 4.64 -6.06 5.24
CA ALA A 90 4.10 -7.30 5.76
C ALA A 90 2.58 -7.21 6.00
N ALA A 91 2.09 -6.09 6.53
CA ALA A 91 0.66 -5.85 6.72
C ALA A 91 -0.09 -5.81 5.37
N LEU A 92 0.43 -5.07 4.39
CA LEU A 92 -0.18 -4.99 3.06
C LEU A 92 -0.20 -6.34 2.35
N LYS A 93 0.89 -7.11 2.39
CA LYS A 93 0.91 -8.45 1.78
C LYS A 93 -0.13 -9.37 2.40
N ARG A 94 -0.38 -9.30 3.71
CA ARG A 94 -1.43 -10.08 4.38
C ARG A 94 -2.84 -9.73 3.92
N CYS A 95 -3.10 -8.46 3.59
CA CYS A 95 -4.40 -8.04 3.07
C CYS A 95 -4.68 -8.61 1.67
N PHE A 96 -3.65 -8.83 0.86
CA PHE A 96 -3.75 -9.23 -0.55
C PHE A 96 -3.37 -10.71 -0.80
N GLN A 97 -3.41 -11.55 0.25
CA GLN A 97 -3.19 -13.00 0.18
C GLN A 97 -4.31 -13.73 -0.56
#